data_AF-X6LUT8-F1
#
_entry.id   AF-X6LUT8-F1
#
_cell.length_a   1.000
_cell.length_b   1.000
_cell.length_c   1.000
_cell.angle_alpha   90.00
_cell.angle_beta   90.00
_cell.angle_gamma   90.00
#
_symmetry.space_group_name_H-M   'P 1'
#
loop_
_entity.id
_entity.type
_entity.pdbx_description
1 polymer ?
#
loop_
_entity_poly.entity_id
_entity_poly.type
_entity_poly.pdbx_seq_one_letter_code
_entity_poly.pdbx_strand_id
1 'polypeptide(L)'
;MALDVARGMEYLHAQNIIHRDLKSHNLLLDEEFRVKVTDFGTAKHVDRLTSAMTEIGTLGYMAPEVIEPPQPYGYDSKVDVFSYGVLLWEMYSRGKEENTLKGLGLGNYVKQVRQGIRPTIPKDCPDEFRNLINSCWEYEPKTRPTFAQIVKYLQYIIHTHKEEFKKAYGNTNFSQD
;
A
#
# COMPACT_ATOMS: atom_id res chain seq x y z
N MET A 1 -8.28 -0.98 -9.58
CA MET A 1 -8.13 -0.59 -8.16
C MET A 1 -6.68 -0.60 -7.67
N ALA A 2 -6.07 -1.75 -7.32
CA ALA A 2 -4.71 -1.77 -6.76
C ALA A 2 -3.66 -1.09 -7.66
N LEU A 3 -3.63 -1.44 -8.95
CA LEU A 3 -2.72 -0.82 -9.92
C LEU A 3 -2.93 0.70 -10.07
N ASP A 4 -4.18 1.18 -9.97
CA ASP A 4 -4.48 2.61 -10.12
C ASP A 4 -3.97 3.41 -8.93
N VAL A 5 -4.14 2.89 -7.71
CA VAL A 5 -3.55 3.46 -6.50
C VAL A 5 -2.03 3.48 -6.62
N ALA A 6 -1.41 2.36 -7.03
CA ALA A 6 0.04 2.28 -7.18
C ALA A 6 0.57 3.30 -8.19
N ARG A 7 -0.13 3.53 -9.31
CA ARG A 7 0.22 4.57 -10.30
C ARG A 7 0.08 5.98 -9.75
N GLY A 8 -0.99 6.26 -9.00
CA GLY A 8 -1.16 7.55 -8.33
C GLY A 8 0.00 7.84 -7.36
N MET A 9 0.36 6.84 -6.56
CA MET A 9 1.48 6.96 -5.61
C MET A 9 2.85 7.01 -6.29
N GLU A 10 3.06 6.25 -7.38
CA GLU A 10 4.26 6.36 -8.22
C GLU A 10 4.44 7.79 -8.71
N TYR A 11 3.37 8.41 -9.21
CA TYR A 11 3.40 9.81 -9.65
C TYR A 11 3.76 10.76 -8.52
N LEU A 12 3.12 10.67 -7.36
CA LEU A 12 3.42 11.52 -6.20
C LEU A 12 4.89 11.40 -5.78
N HIS A 13 5.40 10.18 -5.67
CA HIS A 13 6.78 9.94 -5.27
C HIS A 13 7.77 10.46 -6.31
N ALA A 14 7.45 10.38 -7.60
CA ALA A 14 8.25 10.99 -8.67
C ALA A 14 8.29 12.53 -8.58
N GLN A 15 7.28 13.16 -7.95
CA GLN A 15 7.25 14.59 -7.64
C GLN A 15 7.82 14.91 -6.24
N ASN A 16 8.50 13.96 -5.59
CA ASN A 16 9.02 14.08 -4.22
C ASN A 16 7.94 14.42 -3.16
N ILE A 17 6.71 13.96 -3.38
CA ILE A 17 5.59 14.12 -2.45
C ILE A 17 5.37 12.80 -1.72
N ILE A 18 5.41 12.85 -0.38
CA ILE A 18 5.00 11.73 0.50
C ILE A 18 3.56 11.98 0.96
N HIS A 19 2.69 10.99 0.82
CA HIS A 19 1.28 11.12 1.17
C HIS A 19 1.03 11.08 2.69
N ARG A 20 1.65 10.14 3.39
CA ARG A 20 1.64 9.94 4.86
C ARG A 20 0.33 9.47 5.50
N ASP A 21 -0.79 9.53 4.79
CA ASP A 21 -2.07 8.96 5.27
C ASP A 21 -2.80 8.14 4.19
N LEU A 22 -2.07 7.24 3.51
CA LEU A 22 -2.67 6.37 2.50
C LEU A 22 -3.52 5.27 3.16
N LYS A 23 -4.83 5.28 2.89
CA LYS A 23 -5.81 4.33 3.43
C LYS A 23 -7.04 4.27 2.53
N SER A 24 -7.90 3.27 2.71
CA SER A 24 -9.11 3.10 1.88
C SER A 24 -10.06 4.28 1.90
N HIS A 25 -10.17 4.98 3.04
CA HIS A 25 -11.02 6.16 3.18
C HIS A 25 -10.54 7.35 2.33
N ASN A 26 -9.25 7.35 1.97
CA ASN A 26 -8.61 8.38 1.15
C ASN A 26 -8.49 7.94 -0.32
N LEU A 27 -9.33 7.01 -0.74
CA LEU A 27 -9.50 6.59 -2.13
C LEU A 27 -10.88 6.98 -2.63
N LEU A 28 -10.92 7.71 -3.74
CA LEU A 28 -12.16 8.03 -4.46
C LEU A 28 -12.31 7.12 -5.66
N LEU A 29 -13.55 6.73 -5.97
CA LEU A 29 -13.90 6.00 -7.17
C LEU A 29 -14.68 6.93 -8.10
N ASP A 30 -14.33 6.94 -9.39
CA ASP A 30 -15.16 7.58 -10.41
C ASP A 30 -16.20 6.59 -10.99
N GLU A 31 -17.02 7.09 -11.92
CA GLU A 31 -18.12 6.35 -12.55
C GLU A 31 -17.61 5.12 -13.32
N GLU A 32 -16.34 5.10 -13.74
CA GLU A 32 -15.69 3.96 -14.40
C GLU A 32 -14.92 3.05 -13.42
N PHE A 33 -15.17 3.16 -12.12
CA PHE A 33 -14.47 2.41 -11.06
C PHE A 33 -12.94 2.60 -11.04
N ARG A 34 -12.44 3.72 -11.58
CA ARG A 34 -11.02 4.08 -11.47
C ARG A 34 -10.78 4.74 -10.12
N VAL A 35 -9.68 4.35 -9.49
CA VAL A 35 -9.32 4.88 -8.17
C VAL A 35 -8.46 6.13 -8.30
N LYS A 36 -8.79 7.16 -7.54
CA LYS A 36 -7.98 8.37 -7.33
C LYS A 36 -7.59 8.50 -5.87
N VAL A 37 -6.32 8.80 -5.61
CA VAL A 37 -5.82 9.10 -4.27
C VAL A 37 -6.19 10.53 -3.90
N THR A 38 -6.74 10.73 -2.70
CA THR A 38 -7.19 12.03 -2.19
C THR A 38 -6.66 12.29 -0.77
N ASP A 39 -7.03 13.43 -0.20
CA ASP A 39 -6.68 13.88 1.14
C ASP A 39 -5.18 14.08 1.37
N PHE A 40 -4.67 15.12 0.70
CA PHE A 40 -3.30 15.60 0.84
C PHE A 40 -3.10 16.52 2.07
N GLY A 41 -4.06 16.57 3.01
CA GLY A 41 -3.96 17.41 4.21
C GLY A 41 -2.76 17.07 5.10
N THR A 42 -2.24 15.85 4.93
CA THR A 42 -1.03 15.36 5.59
C THR A 42 0.13 15.19 4.62
N ALA A 43 0.00 15.49 3.34
CA ALA A 43 1.08 15.30 2.37
C ALA A 43 2.24 16.29 2.63
N LYS A 44 3.46 15.89 2.27
CA LYS A 44 4.65 16.75 2.42
C LYS A 44 5.58 16.58 1.23
N HIS A 45 6.05 17.70 0.69
CA HIS A 45 7.17 17.73 -0.23
C HIS A 45 8.47 17.52 0.56
N VAL A 46 9.24 16.51 0.17
CA VAL A 46 10.48 16.12 0.84
C VAL A 46 11.62 16.42 -0.12
N ASP A 47 12.34 17.52 0.13
CA ASP A 47 13.56 17.80 -0.63
C ASP A 47 14.70 16.89 -0.14
N ARG A 48 15.75 16.71 -0.95
CA ARG A 48 16.90 15.82 -0.63
C ARG A 48 17.57 16.07 0.72
N LEU A 49 17.31 17.24 1.32
CA LEU A 49 17.87 17.71 2.59
C LEU A 49 16.86 17.67 3.76
N THR A 50 15.57 17.45 3.50
CA THR A 50 14.50 17.62 4.49
C THR A 50 13.63 16.39 4.60
N SER A 51 14.03 15.43 5.42
CA SER A 51 13.18 14.30 5.76
C SER A 51 11.97 14.71 6.59
N ALA A 52 10.91 13.91 6.54
CA ALA A 52 9.74 14.13 7.38
C ALA A 52 10.00 13.57 8.80
N MET A 53 9.53 14.30 9.82
CA MET A 53 9.81 14.03 11.24
C MET A 53 8.55 14.13 12.13
N THR A 54 7.37 14.38 11.55
CA THR A 54 6.13 14.55 12.30
C THR A 54 5.37 13.22 12.39
N GLU A 55 4.89 12.88 13.58
CA GLU A 55 4.01 11.73 13.84
C GLU A 55 2.60 12.02 13.28
N ILE A 56 2.34 11.64 12.03
CA ILE A 56 1.06 11.88 11.35
C ILE A 56 0.65 10.64 10.57
N GLY A 57 -0.65 10.31 10.58
CA GLY A 57 -1.28 9.23 9.83
C GLY A 57 -2.24 8.39 10.69
N THR A 58 -2.82 7.35 10.10
CA THR A 58 -3.82 6.50 10.77
C THR A 58 -3.20 5.22 11.36
N LEU A 59 -3.33 5.00 12.68
CA LEU A 59 -2.89 3.76 13.34
C LEU A 59 -3.60 2.54 12.72
N GLY A 60 -2.84 1.49 12.43
CA GLY A 60 -3.28 0.34 11.65
C GLY A 60 -2.81 0.36 10.19
N TYR A 61 -2.47 1.54 9.66
CA TYR A 61 -1.90 1.75 8.31
C TYR A 61 -0.48 2.35 8.34
N MET A 62 -0.15 3.03 9.43
CA MET A 62 1.08 3.80 9.56
C MET A 62 2.34 2.92 9.66
N ALA A 63 3.39 3.24 8.93
CA ALA A 63 4.67 2.55 9.10
C ALA A 63 5.27 2.80 10.50
N PRO A 64 5.94 1.82 11.13
CA PRO A 64 6.44 1.96 12.50
C PRO A 64 7.46 3.09 12.64
N GLU A 65 8.27 3.35 11.62
CA GLU A 65 9.31 4.39 11.62
C GLU A 65 8.77 5.83 11.60
N VAL A 66 7.46 6.02 11.40
CA VAL A 66 6.79 7.32 11.56
C VAL A 66 6.64 7.69 13.05
N ILE A 67 6.58 6.66 13.91
CA ILE A 67 6.29 6.77 15.35
C ILE A 67 7.55 6.52 16.18
N GLU A 68 8.39 5.58 15.73
CA GLU A 68 9.65 5.29 16.39
C GLU A 68 10.53 6.55 16.44
N PRO A 69 11.41 6.67 17.46
CA PRO A 69 12.19 7.88 17.67
C PRO A 69 12.83 8.33 16.36
N PRO A 70 12.74 9.63 16.02
CA PRO A 70 13.19 10.11 14.74
C PRO A 70 14.64 9.68 14.53
N GLN A 71 14.85 8.86 13.49
CA GLN A 71 16.19 8.60 12.98
C GLN A 71 16.85 9.96 12.71
N PRO A 72 18.19 10.08 12.79
CA PRO A 72 18.89 11.35 12.52
C PRO A 72 18.52 11.96 11.15
N TYR A 73 17.99 11.15 10.24
CA TYR A 73 17.56 11.52 8.89
C TYR A 73 16.05 11.34 8.64
N GLY A 74 15.19 11.30 9.66
CA GLY A 74 13.72 11.16 9.50
C GLY A 74 13.25 9.92 8.73
N TYR A 75 12.05 9.97 8.16
CA TYR A 75 11.48 8.91 7.30
C TYR A 75 11.31 9.37 5.84
N ASP A 76 11.29 8.40 4.91
CA ASP A 76 11.19 8.62 3.46
C ASP A 76 9.84 8.12 2.89
N SER A 77 9.73 8.06 1.56
CA SER A 77 8.49 7.69 0.89
C SER A 77 8.06 6.23 1.10
N LYS A 78 8.92 5.39 1.72
CA LYS A 78 8.59 3.98 2.03
C LYS A 78 7.52 3.83 3.08
N VAL A 79 7.20 4.88 3.83
CA VAL A 79 6.06 4.88 4.76
C VAL A 79 4.74 4.65 4.03
N ASP A 80 4.59 5.25 2.84
CA ASP A 80 3.39 5.07 2.00
C ASP A 80 3.32 3.64 1.44
N VAL A 81 4.45 2.99 1.21
CA VAL A 81 4.51 1.60 0.73
C VAL A 81 4.01 0.63 1.80
N PHE A 82 4.35 0.88 3.07
CA PHE A 82 3.80 0.10 4.18
C PHE A 82 2.28 0.25 4.25
N SER A 83 1.78 1.48 4.19
CA SER A 83 0.35 1.77 4.17
C SER A 83 -0.36 1.13 2.99
N TYR A 84 0.29 1.09 1.82
CA TYR A 84 -0.20 0.38 0.65
C TYR A 84 -0.28 -1.14 0.87
N GLY A 85 0.66 -1.75 1.59
CA GLY A 85 0.59 -3.17 1.96
C GLY A 85 -0.65 -3.50 2.80
N VAL A 86 -0.94 -2.65 3.81
CA VAL A 86 -2.18 -2.77 4.60
C VAL A 86 -3.43 -2.57 3.74
N LEU A 87 -3.40 -1.60 2.84
CA LEU A 87 -4.51 -1.35 1.92
C LEU A 87 -4.77 -2.55 0.98
N LEU A 88 -3.72 -3.16 0.42
CA LEU A 88 -3.85 -4.37 -0.39
C LEU A 88 -4.47 -5.53 0.40
N TRP A 89 -4.02 -5.71 1.65
CA TRP A 89 -4.63 -6.68 2.55
C TRP A 89 -6.12 -6.39 2.75
N GLU A 90 -6.50 -5.13 3.00
CA GLU A 90 -7.90 -4.76 3.23
C GLU A 90 -8.77 -4.99 1.98
N MET A 91 -8.26 -4.61 0.80
CA MET A 91 -8.94 -4.86 -0.48
C MET A 91 -9.21 -6.36 -0.69
N TYR A 92 -8.26 -7.22 -0.32
CA TYR A 92 -8.40 -8.67 -0.47
C TYR A 92 -9.27 -9.30 0.61
N SER A 93 -9.06 -8.91 1.87
CA SER A 93 -9.75 -9.49 3.02
C SER A 93 -11.24 -9.16 3.01
N ARG A 94 -11.63 -7.97 2.50
CA ARG A 94 -13.03 -7.52 2.43
C ARG A 94 -13.76 -7.64 3.78
N GLY A 95 -13.04 -7.46 4.88
CA GLY A 95 -13.55 -7.59 6.24
C GLY A 95 -13.74 -9.02 6.75
N LYS A 96 -13.29 -10.05 6.01
CA LYS A 96 -13.26 -11.45 6.49
C LYS A 96 -12.30 -11.64 7.67
N GLU A 97 -11.26 -10.81 7.72
CA GLU A 97 -10.21 -10.84 8.73
C GLU A 97 -10.14 -9.46 9.41
N GLU A 98 -9.95 -9.44 10.72
CA GLU A 98 -9.77 -8.19 11.46
C GLU A 98 -8.34 -7.67 11.32
N ASN A 99 -8.18 -6.35 11.26
CA ASN A 99 -6.86 -5.74 11.35
C ASN A 99 -6.38 -5.81 12.81
N THR A 100 -5.53 -6.80 13.10
CA THR A 100 -4.96 -7.05 14.44
C THR A 100 -4.17 -5.87 15.00
N LEU A 101 -3.80 -4.89 14.18
CA LEU A 101 -3.07 -3.70 14.58
C LEU A 101 -4.00 -2.49 14.87
N LYS A 102 -5.29 -2.59 14.55
CA LYS A 102 -6.27 -1.51 14.78
C LYS A 102 -6.67 -1.43 16.24
N GLY A 103 -6.92 -0.22 16.74
CA GLY A 103 -7.37 0.01 18.12
C GLY A 103 -6.29 -0.12 19.19
N LEU A 104 -5.05 -0.43 18.81
CA LEU A 104 -3.91 -0.48 19.72
C LEU A 104 -3.45 0.93 20.11
N GLY A 105 -3.01 1.08 21.37
CA GLY A 105 -2.23 2.25 21.77
C GLY A 105 -0.85 2.26 21.09
N LEU A 106 -0.27 3.45 20.91
CA LEU A 106 0.94 3.71 20.14
C LEU A 106 2.12 2.76 20.45
N GLY A 107 2.45 2.60 21.73
CA GLY A 107 3.54 1.72 22.16
C GLY A 107 3.28 0.22 21.86
N ASN A 108 2.03 -0.24 22.00
CA ASN A 108 1.66 -1.62 21.67
C ASN A 108 1.66 -1.85 20.16
N TYR A 109 1.22 -0.86 19.37
CA TYR A 109 1.28 -0.91 17.92
C TYR A 109 2.71 -1.13 17.42
N VAL A 110 3.64 -0.26 17.83
CA VAL A 110 5.06 -0.35 17.43
C VAL A 110 5.66 -1.69 17.86
N LYS A 111 5.40 -2.12 19.10
CA LYS A 111 5.89 -3.40 19.62
C LYS A 111 5.44 -4.58 18.75
N GLN A 112 4.15 -4.65 18.41
CA GLN A 112 3.60 -5.74 17.60
C GLN A 112 4.16 -5.72 16.18
N VAL A 113 4.23 -4.55 15.54
CA VAL A 113 4.78 -4.41 14.20
C VAL A 113 6.25 -4.85 14.15
N ARG A 114 7.05 -4.50 15.16
CA ARG A 114 8.45 -4.93 15.31
C ARG A 114 8.59 -6.45 15.51
N GLN A 115 7.63 -7.08 16.16
CA GLN A 115 7.57 -8.54 16.33
C GLN A 115 7.10 -9.29 15.07
N GLY A 116 6.85 -8.57 13.97
CA GLY A 116 6.36 -9.16 12.73
C GLY A 116 4.86 -9.45 12.72
N ILE A 117 4.11 -9.01 13.75
CA ILE A 117 2.66 -9.14 13.76
C ILE A 117 2.07 -8.27 12.65
N ARG A 118 1.22 -8.88 11.84
CA ARG A 118 0.47 -8.24 10.75
C ARG A 118 -0.95 -8.80 10.74
N PRO A 119 -1.90 -8.12 10.08
CA PRO A 119 -3.21 -8.70 9.80
C PRO A 119 -3.09 -10.04 9.06
N THR A 120 -3.97 -10.99 9.39
CA THR A 120 -3.96 -12.31 8.75
C THR A 120 -4.38 -12.19 7.29
N ILE A 121 -3.51 -12.60 6.35
CA ILE A 121 -3.89 -12.69 4.93
C ILE A 121 -4.74 -13.95 4.73
N PRO A 122 -5.98 -13.83 4.20
CA PRO A 122 -6.86 -14.97 3.95
C PRO A 122 -6.16 -16.11 3.18
N LYS A 123 -6.49 -17.36 3.50
CA LYS A 123 -5.83 -18.55 2.92
C LYS A 123 -6.07 -18.71 1.41
N ASP A 124 -7.20 -18.19 0.92
CA ASP A 124 -7.57 -18.16 -0.49
C ASP A 124 -6.81 -17.11 -1.31
N CYS A 125 -6.01 -16.25 -0.66
CA CYS A 125 -5.18 -15.25 -1.34
C CYS A 125 -4.11 -15.89 -2.24
N PRO A 126 -4.11 -15.60 -3.56
CA PRO A 126 -3.09 -16.05 -4.49
C PRO A 126 -1.69 -15.66 -4.02
N ASP A 127 -0.72 -16.54 -4.25
CA ASP A 127 0.64 -16.37 -3.75
C ASP A 127 1.30 -15.09 -4.27
N GLU A 128 1.04 -14.71 -5.51
CA GLU A 128 1.55 -13.47 -6.11
C GLU A 128 1.07 -12.24 -5.34
N PHE A 129 -0.20 -12.23 -4.94
CA PHE A 129 -0.78 -11.11 -4.19
C PHE A 129 -0.34 -11.14 -2.72
N ARG A 130 -0.26 -12.33 -2.11
CA ARG A 130 0.29 -12.53 -0.76
C ARG A 130 1.74 -12.05 -0.67
N ASN A 131 2.57 -12.40 -1.64
CA ASN A 131 3.97 -11.99 -1.72
C ASN A 131 4.10 -10.48 -1.87
N LEU A 132 3.25 -9.85 -2.69
CA LEU A 132 3.21 -8.40 -2.82
C LEU A 132 2.84 -7.72 -1.49
N ILE A 133 1.76 -8.15 -0.83
CA ILE A 133 1.36 -7.63 0.49
C ILE A 133 2.52 -7.75 1.46
N ASN A 134 3.13 -8.94 1.55
CA ASN A 134 4.25 -9.21 2.44
C ASN A 134 5.46 -8.30 2.19
N SER A 135 5.84 -8.11 0.93
CA SER A 135 6.95 -7.23 0.58
C SER A 135 6.67 -5.75 0.90
N CYS A 136 5.41 -5.30 0.85
CA CYS A 136 5.06 -3.90 1.06
C CYS A 136 5.11 -3.49 2.53
N TRP A 137 4.73 -4.39 3.46
CA TRP A 137 4.66 -4.09 4.89
C TRP A 137 5.82 -4.66 5.72
N GLU A 138 6.97 -4.90 5.08
CA GLU A 138 8.21 -5.29 5.78
C GLU A 138 8.58 -4.28 6.86
N TYR A 139 9.17 -4.75 7.97
CA TYR A 139 9.56 -3.85 9.06
C TYR A 139 10.60 -2.84 8.59
N GLU A 140 11.65 -3.32 7.93
CA GLU A 140 12.74 -2.48 7.42
C GLU A 140 12.32 -1.70 6.15
N PRO A 141 12.32 -0.36 6.15
CA PRO A 141 11.85 0.44 5.02
C PRO A 141 12.59 0.16 3.70
N LYS A 142 13.90 -0.11 3.76
CA LYS A 142 14.74 -0.30 2.57
C LYS A 142 14.47 -1.61 1.83
N THR A 143 13.85 -2.60 2.48
CA THR A 143 13.51 -3.89 1.85
C THR A 143 12.18 -3.84 1.11
N ARG A 144 11.33 -2.86 1.43
CA ARG A 144 10.06 -2.64 0.74
C ARG A 144 10.32 -2.25 -0.72
N PRO A 145 9.48 -2.63 -1.69
CA PRO A 145 9.61 -2.18 -3.07
C PRO A 145 9.34 -0.67 -3.21
N THR A 146 9.65 -0.08 -4.35
CA THR A 146 9.16 1.26 -4.74
C THR A 146 7.82 1.12 -5.46
N PHE A 147 7.01 2.18 -5.52
CA PHE A 147 5.78 2.14 -6.32
C PHE A 147 6.04 1.83 -7.80
N ALA A 148 7.17 2.27 -8.37
CA ALA A 148 7.56 1.89 -9.72
C ALA A 148 7.80 0.37 -9.88
N GLN A 149 8.40 -0.28 -8.89
CA GLN A 149 8.54 -1.74 -8.87
C GLN A 149 7.19 -2.44 -8.70
N ILE A 150 6.33 -1.92 -7.82
CA ILE A 150 4.96 -2.43 -7.59
C ILE A 150 4.12 -2.34 -8.88
N VAL A 151 4.14 -1.19 -9.55
CA VAL A 151 3.40 -0.96 -10.80
C VAL A 151 3.83 -1.96 -11.86
N LYS A 152 5.13 -2.16 -12.06
CA LYS A 152 5.67 -3.16 -12.99
C LYS A 152 5.21 -4.57 -12.64
N TYR A 153 5.28 -4.94 -11.36
CA TYR A 153 4.86 -6.26 -10.89
C TYR A 153 3.36 -6.52 -11.10
N LEU A 154 2.51 -5.55 -10.75
CA LEU A 154 1.06 -5.64 -10.97
C LEU A 154 0.69 -5.72 -12.45
N GLN A 155 1.36 -4.93 -13.30
CA GLN A 155 1.17 -5.00 -14.76
C GLN A 155 1.52 -6.38 -15.31
N TYR A 156 2.62 -6.97 -14.85
CA TYR A 156 3.02 -8.32 -15.22
C TYR A 156 1.95 -9.35 -14.83
N ILE A 157 1.50 -9.36 -13.57
CA ILE A 157 0.45 -10.28 -13.09
C ILE A 157 -0.84 -10.14 -13.90
N ILE A 158 -1.31 -8.90 -14.11
CA ILE A 158 -2.54 -8.63 -14.85
C ILE A 158 -2.41 -9.12 -16.31
N HIS A 159 -1.26 -8.90 -16.94
CA HIS A 159 -1.01 -9.38 -18.30
C HIS A 159 -1.03 -10.91 -18.36
N THR A 160 -0.29 -11.58 -17.47
CA THR A 160 -0.20 -13.04 -17.41
C THR A 160 -1.57 -13.69 -17.24
N HIS A 161 -2.37 -13.23 -16.27
CA HIS A 161 -3.72 -13.77 -16.06
C HIS A 161 -4.68 -13.47 -17.21
N LYS A 162 -4.55 -12.32 -17.89
CA LYS A 162 -5.34 -12.04 -19.10
C LYS A 162 -5.03 -13.03 -20.22
N GLU A 163 -3.75 -13.35 -20.42
CA GLU A 163 -3.33 -14.32 -21.43
C GLU A 163 -3.73 -15.75 -21.08
N GLU A 164 -3.63 -16.15 -19.81
CA GLU A 164 -4.15 -17.44 -19.31
C GLU A 164 -5.67 -17.56 -19.52
N PHE A 165 -6.42 -16.51 -19.18
CA PHE A 165 -7.87 -16.47 -19.38
C PHE A 165 -8.24 -16.59 -20.87
N LYS A 166 -7.58 -15.85 -21.76
CA LYS A 166 -7.79 -15.96 -23.21
C LYS A 166 -7.48 -17.36 -23.73
N LYS A 167 -6.42 -18.01 -23.23
CA LYS A 167 -6.07 -19.39 -23.60
C LYS A 167 -7.11 -20.40 -23.11
N ALA A 168 -7.63 -20.21 -21.89
CA ALA A 168 -8.59 -21.12 -21.28
C ALA A 168 -10.02 -20.98 -21.84
N TYR A 169 -10.44 -19.77 -22.22
CA TYR A 169 -11.84 -19.45 -22.57
C TYR A 169 -12.03 -18.85 -23.98
N GLY A 170 -10.97 -18.69 -24.76
CA GLY A 170 -11.00 -18.08 -26.10
C GLY A 170 -11.19 -16.56 -26.10
N ASN A 171 -11.05 -15.92 -27.27
CA ASN A 171 -11.34 -14.49 -27.48
C ASN A 171 -12.85 -14.23 -27.39
N THR A 172 -13.42 -14.30 -26.20
CA THR A 172 -14.74 -13.73 -25.95
C THR A 172 -14.57 -12.23 -25.74
N ASN A 173 -14.84 -11.45 -26.79
CA ASN A 173 -15.05 -10.02 -26.67
C ASN A 173 -16.24 -9.81 -25.71
N PHE A 174 -15.97 -9.36 -24.49
CA PHE A 174 -17.00 -8.73 -23.68
C PHE A 174 -17.34 -7.41 -24.36
N SER A 175 -18.33 -7.46 -25.25
CA SER A 175 -19.14 -6.31 -25.61
C SER A 175 -19.74 -5.80 -24.29
N GLN A 176 -19.34 -4.59 -23.91
CA GLN A 176 -20.01 -3.87 -22.83
C GLN A 176 -21.39 -3.49 -23.35
N ASP A 177 -22.43 -4.16 -22.85
CA ASP A 177 -23.79 -3.63 -22.81
C ASP A 177 -23.95 -2.78 -21.53
#